data_AF-A0A3D2IMZ1-F1
#
_entry.id   AF-A0A3D2IMZ1-F1
#
_cell.length_a   1.000
_cell.length_b   1.000
_cell.length_c   1.000
_cell.angle_alpha   90.00
_cell.angle_beta   90.00
_cell.angle_gamma   90.00
#
_symmetry.space_group_name_H-M   'P 1'
#
loop_
_entity.id
_entity.type
_entity.pdbx_description
1 polymer ?
#
loop_
_entity_poly.entity_id
_entity_poly.type
_entity_poly.pdbx_seq_one_letter_code
_entity_poly.pdbx_strand_id
1 'polypeptide(L)'
;MIGDYNDEIVNSTFNDNVSPYKNFDDDPEYTIVTKKLEEKGFGSQSSGSFIDHITFTSELSDDYFEGTERVENPFYVGSYLSTTSDHFPVWTRFKFGILTSNDDEVLATPTSIALNQNYPNPF
;
A
#
# COMPACT_ATOMS: atom_id res chain seq x y z
N MET A 1 6.86 -5.83 6.00
CA MET A 1 5.39 -6.03 5.96
C MET A 1 4.72 -4.69 5.78
N ILE A 2 3.56 -4.65 5.10
CA ILE A 2 2.69 -3.47 5.01
C ILE A 2 1.26 -3.90 5.35
N GLY A 3 0.51 -3.06 6.05
CA GLY A 3 -0.89 -3.30 6.39
C GLY A 3 -1.63 -2.04 6.81
N ASP A 4 -2.93 -2.16 6.98
CA ASP A 4 -3.85 -1.10 7.37
C ASP A 4 -4.76 -1.51 8.54
N TYR A 5 -5.35 -0.52 9.20
CA TYR A 5 -6.33 -0.72 10.27
C TYR A 5 -7.20 0.51 10.50
N ASN A 6 -8.30 0.30 11.22
CA ASN A 6 -9.34 1.27 11.49
C ASN A 6 -9.43 1.61 13.00
N ASP A 7 -8.46 2.37 13.51
CA ASP A 7 -8.46 2.94 14.87
C ASP A 7 -7.56 4.17 14.92
N GLU A 8 -7.88 5.15 15.76
CA GLU A 8 -7.02 6.30 16.04
C GLU A 8 -5.74 5.84 16.79
N ILE A 9 -4.61 6.51 16.57
CA ILE A 9 -3.36 6.19 17.26
C ILE A 9 -3.22 6.97 18.55
N VAL A 10 -3.67 8.23 18.57
CA VAL A 10 -3.57 9.09 19.75
C VAL A 10 -4.49 8.58 20.86
N ASN A 11 -5.74 8.25 20.54
CA ASN A 11 -6.70 7.63 21.45
C ASN A 11 -7.50 6.56 20.70
N SER A 12 -7.78 5.39 21.28
CA SER A 12 -8.64 4.42 20.62
C SER A 12 -10.06 4.96 20.42
N THR A 13 -10.64 4.61 19.28
CA THR A 13 -12.07 4.72 18.94
C THR A 13 -12.99 4.09 19.98
N PHE A 14 -12.48 3.21 20.85
CA PHE A 14 -13.21 2.62 21.94
C PHE A 14 -12.90 3.27 23.30
N ASN A 15 -13.85 4.06 23.80
CA ASN A 15 -13.84 4.67 25.15
C ASN A 15 -12.59 5.51 25.48
N ASP A 16 -11.97 6.15 24.48
CA ASP A 16 -10.73 6.93 24.66
C ASP A 16 -9.61 6.12 25.33
N ASN A 17 -9.62 4.80 25.16
CA ASN A 17 -8.57 3.94 25.69
C ASN A 17 -7.27 4.14 24.93
N VAL A 18 -6.21 3.51 25.41
CA VAL A 18 -4.99 3.36 24.63
C VAL A 18 -5.29 2.63 23.32
N SER A 19 -4.79 3.14 22.20
CA SER A 19 -4.91 2.48 20.90
C SER A 19 -4.39 1.04 20.95
N PRO A 20 -5.11 0.05 20.39
CA PRO A 20 -4.63 -1.33 20.30
C PRO A 20 -3.40 -1.46 19.40
N TYR A 21 -3.08 -0.42 18.61
CA TYR A 21 -1.89 -0.35 17.77
C TYR A 21 -0.73 0.42 18.41
N LYS A 22 -0.86 0.85 19.68
CA LYS A 22 0.20 1.57 20.39
C LYS A 22 1.53 0.80 20.44
N ASN A 23 1.49 -0.53 20.49
CA ASN A 23 2.68 -1.36 20.45
C ASN A 23 3.47 -1.21 19.13
N PHE A 24 2.80 -0.91 18.01
CA PHE A 24 3.45 -0.63 16.73
C PHE A 24 3.92 0.82 16.65
N ASP A 25 3.22 1.75 17.31
CA ASP A 25 3.65 3.16 17.40
C ASP A 25 4.91 3.32 18.26
N ASP A 26 5.04 2.52 19.31
CA ASP A 26 6.18 2.54 20.23
C ASP A 26 7.40 1.74 19.72
N ASP A 27 7.25 0.92 18.68
CA ASP A 27 8.30 0.04 18.15
C ASP A 27 8.97 0.68 16.91
N PRO A 28 10.28 0.98 16.96
CA PRO A 28 10.99 1.61 15.84
C PRO A 28 11.10 0.75 14.59
N GLU A 29 10.82 -0.56 14.66
CA GLU A 29 10.75 -1.44 13.49
C GLU A 29 9.48 -1.21 12.64
N TYR A 30 8.55 -0.38 13.13
CA TYR A 30 7.32 -0.04 12.42
C TYR A 30 7.21 1.47 12.20
N THR A 31 6.57 1.84 11.11
CA THR A 31 6.24 3.24 10.79
C THR A 31 4.77 3.34 10.44
N ILE A 32 4.00 4.00 11.30
CA ILE A 32 2.60 4.38 11.03
C ILE A 32 2.61 5.65 10.18
N VAL A 33 2.78 5.48 8.87
CA VAL A 33 3.09 6.58 7.94
C VAL A 33 2.02 7.68 7.91
N THR A 34 0.77 7.31 8.20
CA THR A 34 -0.39 8.21 8.19
C THR A 34 -0.68 8.86 9.55
N LYS A 35 0.00 8.49 10.63
CA LYS A 35 -0.21 9.07 11.98
C LYS A 35 -0.11 10.60 11.98
N LYS A 36 0.85 11.15 11.24
CA LYS A 36 1.02 12.61 11.10
C LYS A 36 -0.17 13.32 10.46
N LEU A 37 -1.08 12.61 9.76
CA LEU A 37 -2.31 13.19 9.22
C LEU A 37 -3.36 13.34 10.34
N GLU A 38 -3.51 12.33 11.19
CA GLU A 38 -4.31 12.37 12.42
C GLU A 38 -3.83 13.51 13.34
N GLU A 39 -2.54 13.58 13.65
CA GLU A 39 -1.95 14.62 14.51
C GLU A 39 -2.13 16.05 13.97
N LYS A 40 -2.33 16.19 12.65
CA LYS A 40 -2.61 17.47 11.98
C LYS A 40 -4.10 17.80 11.88
N GLY A 41 -4.97 16.92 12.36
CA GLY A 41 -6.43 17.10 12.36
C GLY A 41 -7.07 16.92 10.98
N PHE A 42 -6.47 16.12 10.10
CA PHE A 42 -7.19 15.63 8.92
C PHE A 42 -8.28 14.65 9.36
N GLY A 43 -9.28 14.40 8.50
CA GLY A 43 -10.26 13.34 8.71
C GLY A 43 -10.17 12.29 7.61
N SER A 44 -10.20 11.01 7.98
CA SER A 44 -10.34 9.88 7.06
C SER A 44 -11.79 9.38 6.99
N GLN A 45 -12.68 9.88 7.87
CA GLN A 45 -14.11 9.59 7.85
C GLN A 45 -14.93 10.89 7.76
N SER A 46 -16.15 10.80 7.24
CA SER A 46 -17.11 11.90 7.14
C SER A 46 -17.48 12.58 8.47
N SER A 47 -17.26 11.89 9.60
CA SER A 47 -17.40 12.43 10.96
C SER A 47 -16.33 13.47 11.31
N GLY A 48 -15.21 13.47 10.58
CA GLY A 48 -14.02 14.28 10.84
C GLY A 48 -12.91 13.52 11.59
N SER A 49 -13.18 12.32 12.11
CA SER A 49 -12.16 11.47 12.73
C SER A 49 -11.15 10.95 11.71
N PHE A 50 -9.92 10.69 12.15
CA PHE A 50 -8.89 10.02 11.38
C PHE A 50 -8.63 8.64 11.99
N ILE A 51 -9.22 7.62 11.40
CA ILE A 51 -9.20 6.25 11.91
C ILE A 51 -8.55 5.27 10.94
N ASP A 52 -8.33 5.65 9.68
CA ASP A 52 -7.74 4.78 8.66
C ASP A 52 -6.22 4.98 8.58
N HIS A 53 -5.45 4.01 9.09
CA HIS A 53 -4.00 4.09 9.12
C HIS A 53 -3.30 3.05 8.27
N ILE A 54 -2.14 3.43 7.73
CA ILE A 54 -1.22 2.53 7.01
C ILE A 54 0.06 2.42 7.84
N THR A 55 0.51 1.18 8.04
CA THR A 55 1.76 0.88 8.75
C THR A 55 2.65 0.00 7.88
N PHE A 56 3.94 0.26 7.89
CA PHE A 56 4.94 -0.58 7.24
C PHE A 56 6.13 -0.85 8.17
N THR A 57 6.90 -1.90 7.89
CA THR A 57 8.10 -2.27 8.67
C THR A 57 9.36 -1.62 8.12
N SER A 58 10.39 -1.49 8.95
CA SER A 58 11.67 -0.85 8.62
C SER A 58 12.30 -1.31 7.30
N GLU A 59 12.11 -2.57 6.89
CA GLU A 59 12.62 -3.11 5.63
C GLU A 59 12.03 -2.45 4.37
N LEU A 60 10.90 -1.75 4.49
CA LEU A 60 10.27 -1.02 3.38
C LEU A 60 10.60 0.49 3.39
N SER A 61 11.48 0.95 4.30
CA SER A 61 11.80 2.38 4.43
C SER A 61 12.46 2.93 3.17
N ASP A 62 13.35 2.17 2.53
CA ASP A 62 14.06 2.59 1.32
C ASP A 62 13.15 2.62 0.07
N ASP A 63 12.05 1.86 0.10
CA ASP A 63 11.07 1.81 -0.99
C ASP A 63 9.97 2.88 -0.82
N TYR A 64 9.81 3.46 0.36
CA TYR A 64 8.79 4.46 0.67
C TYR A 64 9.15 5.84 0.11
N PHE A 65 8.22 6.47 -0.62
CA PHE A 65 8.34 7.88 -1.00
C PHE A 65 7.90 8.79 0.14
N GLU A 66 8.87 9.33 0.86
CA GLU A 66 8.62 10.21 2.01
C GLU A 66 7.65 11.37 1.69
N GLY A 67 6.65 11.53 2.55
CA GLY A 67 5.71 12.66 2.47
C GLY A 67 4.59 12.47 1.45
N THR A 68 4.37 11.24 0.96
CA THR A 68 3.31 10.92 -0.02
C THR A 68 2.00 10.46 0.60
N GLU A 69 1.92 10.29 1.91
CA GLU A 69 0.68 9.97 2.61
C GLU A 69 -0.38 11.06 2.42
N ARG A 70 -1.59 10.69 2.00
CA ARG A 70 -2.68 11.62 1.70
C ARG A 70 -4.03 10.99 2.01
N VAL A 71 -5.01 11.85 2.31
CA VAL A 71 -6.42 11.53 2.21
C VAL A 71 -6.89 11.97 0.82
N GLU A 72 -7.49 11.06 0.06
CA GLU A 72 -8.07 11.34 -1.26
C GLU A 72 -9.39 12.10 -1.11
N ASN A 73 -9.68 13.00 -2.04
CA ASN A 73 -11.01 13.61 -2.18
C ASN A 73 -11.80 12.85 -3.26
N PRO A 74 -12.75 11.95 -2.89
CA PRO A 74 -13.41 11.08 -3.85
C PRO A 74 -14.66 11.69 -4.50
N PHE A 75 -14.92 13.01 -4.36
CA PHE A 75 -16.17 13.62 -4.84
C PHE A 75 -16.32 13.67 -6.37
N TYR A 76 -15.35 13.16 -7.14
CA TYR A 76 -15.55 12.81 -8.53
C TYR A 76 -16.49 11.60 -8.73
N VAL A 77 -16.71 10.79 -7.68
CA VAL A 77 -17.78 9.80 -7.60
C VAL A 77 -19.02 10.47 -7.00
N GLY A 78 -20.07 10.61 -7.81
CA GLY A 78 -21.33 11.22 -7.35
C GLY A 78 -21.90 10.48 -6.14
N SER A 79 -22.35 11.24 -5.13
CA SER A 79 -22.95 10.69 -3.90
C SER A 79 -22.07 9.70 -3.12
N TYR A 80 -20.73 9.77 -3.26
CA TYR A 80 -19.78 8.84 -2.64
C TYR A 80 -20.09 8.51 -1.18
N LEU A 81 -20.31 9.53 -0.34
CA LEU A 81 -20.56 9.36 1.10
C LEU A 81 -21.84 8.58 1.42
N SER A 82 -22.80 8.52 0.50
CA SER A 82 -24.08 7.82 0.71
C SER A 82 -24.21 6.51 -0.07
N THR A 83 -23.37 6.28 -1.09
CA THR A 83 -23.49 5.10 -1.98
C THR A 83 -22.25 4.22 -2.03
N THR A 84 -21.10 4.69 -1.54
CA THR A 84 -19.82 4.00 -1.66
C THR A 84 -19.20 3.75 -0.30
N SER A 85 -18.93 4.82 0.46
CA SER A 85 -18.33 4.72 1.80
C SER A 85 -18.44 6.06 2.53
N ASP A 86 -18.62 6.02 3.84
CA ASP A 86 -18.45 7.17 4.74
C ASP A 86 -16.98 7.43 5.12
N HIS A 87 -16.05 6.60 4.64
CA HIS A 87 -14.60 6.76 4.75
C HIS A 87 -13.98 7.24 3.43
N PHE A 88 -13.01 8.15 3.57
CA PHE A 88 -12.17 8.64 2.49
C PHE A 88 -10.97 7.71 2.28
N PRO A 89 -10.58 7.42 1.02
CA PRO A 89 -9.39 6.61 0.77
C PRO A 89 -8.14 7.29 1.33
N VAL A 90 -7.34 6.54 2.06
CA VAL A 90 -6.02 6.97 2.53
C VAL A 90 -4.96 6.22 1.73
N TRP A 91 -3.96 6.93 1.22
CA TRP A 91 -2.94 6.31 0.37
C TRP A 91 -1.56 6.91 0.62
N THR A 92 -0.54 6.15 0.26
CA THR A 92 0.87 6.55 0.24
C THR A 92 1.56 5.81 -0.90
N ARG A 93 2.82 6.14 -1.23
CA ARG A 93 3.52 5.54 -2.38
C ARG A 93 4.77 4.79 -1.97
N PHE A 94 4.94 3.62 -2.58
CA PHE A 94 6.14 2.80 -2.53
C PHE A 94 6.69 2.55 -3.95
N LYS A 95 7.99 2.31 -4.07
CA LYS A 95 8.66 1.87 -5.29
C LYS A 95 9.38 0.56 -5.01
N PHE A 96 8.77 -0.54 -5.42
CA PHE A 96 9.41 -1.84 -5.32
C PHE A 96 10.33 -2.07 -6.52
N GLY A 97 11.61 -2.30 -6.25
CA GLY A 97 12.60 -2.75 -7.22
C GLY A 97 13.16 -1.67 -8.16
N ILE A 98 14.13 -2.11 -8.95
CA ILE A 98 14.76 -1.33 -10.02
C ILE A 98 14.10 -1.77 -11.33
N LEU A 99 13.79 -0.82 -12.21
CA LEU A 99 13.44 -1.15 -13.59
C LEU A 99 14.67 -1.82 -14.22
N THR A 100 14.71 -3.14 -14.22
CA THR A 100 15.63 -3.89 -15.07
C THR A 100 15.02 -3.84 -16.46
N SER A 101 15.55 -2.95 -17.30
CA SER A 101 15.50 -3.29 -18.72
C SER A 101 16.31 -4.58 -18.82
N ASN A 102 15.70 -5.65 -19.32
CA ASN A 102 16.54 -6.48 -20.17
C ASN A 102 16.98 -5.49 -21.24
N ASP A 103 18.27 -5.13 -21.31
CA ASP A 103 18.78 -4.72 -22.61
C ASP A 103 18.23 -5.77 -23.58
N ASP A 104 17.65 -5.35 -24.70
CA ASP A 104 17.24 -6.29 -25.73
C ASP A 104 18.49 -7.12 -26.06
N GLU A 105 18.69 -8.24 -25.38
CA GLU A 105 19.41 -9.35 -25.98
C GLU A 105 18.60 -9.55 -27.23
N VAL A 106 19.20 -9.13 -28.35
CA VAL A 106 18.70 -9.45 -29.67
C VAL A 106 18.72 -10.97 -29.69
N LEU A 107 17.62 -11.56 -29.22
CA LEU A 107 17.32 -12.96 -29.39
C LEU A 107 17.36 -13.10 -30.90
N ALA A 108 18.47 -13.64 -31.40
CA ALA A 108 18.65 -13.87 -32.81
C ALA A 108 17.39 -14.59 -33.27
N THR A 109 16.55 -13.88 -34.04
CA THR A 109 15.28 -14.42 -34.52
C THR A 109 15.61 -15.77 -35.13
N PRO A 110 15.13 -16.91 -34.59
CA PRO A 110 15.56 -18.20 -35.07
C PRO A 110 15.15 -18.30 -36.54
N THR A 111 16.14 -18.25 -37.44
CA THR A 111 15.92 -18.20 -38.89
C THR A 111 15.40 -19.53 -39.45
N SER A 112 15.31 -20.55 -38.61
CA SER A 112 14.78 -21.86 -38.95
C SER A 112 14.17 -22.55 -37.74
N ILE A 113 12.95 -23.07 -37.91
CA ILE A 113 12.39 -24.11 -37.05
C ILE A 113 12.65 -25.44 -37.76
N ALA A 114 13.35 -26.36 -37.08
CA ALA A 114 13.49 -27.74 -37.52
C ALA A 114 12.86 -28.66 -36.47
N LEU A 115 11.87 -29.45 -36.90
CA LEU A 115 11.33 -30.55 -36.10
C LEU A 115 12.22 -31.76 -36.34
N ASN A 116 13.04 -32.12 -35.34
CA ASN A 116 13.76 -33.38 -35.39
C ASN A 116 12.78 -34.53 -35.21
N GLN A 117 12.90 -35.54 -36.07
CA GLN A 117 12.08 -36.74 -35.98
C GLN A 117 12.38 -37.46 -34.66
N ASN A 118 11.36 -37.66 -33.84
CA ASN A 118 11.49 -38.46 -32.63
C ASN A 118 11.64 -39.93 -33.05
N TYR A 119 12.86 -40.47 -32.94
CA TYR A 119 13.16 -41.86 -33.24
C TYR A 119 14.05 -42.49 -32.15
N PRO A 120 13.85 -43.78 -31.82
CA PRO A 120 12.81 -44.70 -32.30
C PRO A 120 11.57 -44.78 -31.40
N ASN A 121 10.42 -44.96 -32.04
CA ASN A 121 9.18 -45.44 -31.43
C ASN A 121 9.23 -46.98 -31.33
N PRO A 122 9.20 -47.59 -30.12
CA PRO A 122 9.11 -49.03 -29.96
C PRO A 122 7.64 -49.50 -29.92
N PHE A 123 7.27 -50.25 -30.97
CA PHE A 123 6.04 -51.02 -31.21
C PHE A 123 4.74 -50.26 -31.50
#